data_AF-A0A4R4Z3S7-F1
#
_entry.id   AF-A0A4R4Z3S7-F1
#
_cell.length_a   1.000
_cell.length_b   1.000
_cell.length_c   1.000
_cell.angle_alpha   90.00
_cell.angle_beta   90.00
_cell.angle_gamma   90.00
#
_symmetry.space_group_name_H-M   'P 1'
#
loop_
_entity.id
_entity.type
_entity.pdbx_description
1 polymer ?
#
loop_
_entity_poly.entity_id
_entity_poly.type
_entity_poly.pdbx_seq_one_letter_code
_entity_poly.pdbx_strand_id
1 'polypeptide(L)'
;GWVFGVAAGWPADRAARVEDVIVLHMRDDVSAFADPEAHLLQVATSWEVTGRHPGEFGADARAEMLGRYPRLGFGTEFLACFEDQARRKPDSAAAASVRNDVAGRIAANPLESAS
;
A
#
# COMPACT_ATOMS: atom_id res chain seq x y z
N GLY A 1 -12.80 11.37 7.46
CA GLY A 1 -13.89 12.02 6.71
C GLY A 1 -14.71 10.93 6.06
N TRP A 2 -15.79 10.54 6.72
CA TRP A 2 -16.63 9.33 6.61
C TRP A 2 -17.30 9.00 5.26
N VAL A 3 -16.99 9.73 4.20
CA VAL A 3 -17.82 9.77 2.97
C VAL A 3 -17.82 8.44 2.21
N PHE A 4 -16.78 7.60 2.32
CA PHE A 4 -16.68 6.38 1.51
C PHE A 4 -17.41 5.15 2.10
N GLY A 5 -17.41 4.96 3.42
CA GLY A 5 -18.06 3.79 4.05
C GLY A 5 -19.57 3.93 4.21
N VAL A 6 -20.05 5.12 4.61
CA VAL A 6 -21.48 5.37 4.82
C VAL A 6 -22.25 5.34 3.48
N ALA A 7 -21.65 5.83 2.40
CA ALA A 7 -22.24 5.77 1.06
C ALA A 7 -22.38 4.32 0.52
N ALA A 8 -21.56 3.38 1.01
CA ALA A 8 -21.64 1.96 0.69
C ALA A 8 -22.67 1.20 1.56
N GLY A 9 -23.43 1.90 2.41
CA GLY A 9 -24.43 1.29 3.31
C GLY A 9 -23.81 0.54 4.50
N TRP A 10 -22.55 0.80 4.83
CA TRP A 10 -21.89 0.12 5.95
C TRP A 10 -22.32 0.70 7.30
N PRO A 11 -22.36 -0.14 8.36
CA PRO A 11 -22.43 0.33 9.73
C PRO A 11 -21.33 1.35 10.05
N ALA A 12 -21.64 2.36 10.88
CA ALA A 12 -20.75 3.49 11.15
C ALA A 12 -19.43 3.05 11.80
N ASP A 13 -19.47 2.07 12.69
CA ASP A 13 -18.30 1.43 13.30
C ASP A 13 -17.38 0.77 12.26
N ARG A 14 -17.94 0.07 11.27
CA ARG A 14 -17.16 -0.50 10.17
C ARG A 14 -16.51 0.59 9.32
N ALA A 15 -17.24 1.66 9.00
CA ALA A 15 -16.69 2.79 8.26
C ALA A 15 -15.55 3.48 9.04
N ALA A 16 -15.69 3.62 10.35
CA ALA A 16 -14.66 4.16 11.25
C ALA A 16 -13.39 3.32 11.17
N ARG A 17 -13.59 2.01 11.29
CA ARG A 17 -12.49 1.06 11.36
C ARG A 17 -11.65 1.06 10.09
N VAL A 18 -12.29 1.11 8.93
CA VAL A 18 -11.59 1.20 7.64
C VAL A 18 -10.85 2.52 7.50
N GLU A 19 -11.42 3.64 7.96
CA GLU A 19 -10.71 4.93 7.99
C GLU A 19 -9.44 4.83 8.84
N ASP A 20 -9.52 4.27 10.05
CA ASP A 20 -8.38 4.11 10.94
C ASP A 20 -7.27 3.25 10.31
N VAL A 21 -7.62 2.10 9.75
CA VAL A 21 -6.67 1.19 9.08
C VAL A 21 -6.01 1.87 7.87
N ILE A 22 -6.78 2.64 7.08
CA ILE A 22 -6.24 3.42 5.96
C ILE A 22 -5.33 4.55 6.45
N VAL A 23 -5.58 5.16 7.60
CA VAL A 23 -4.65 6.18 8.12
C VAL A 23 -3.37 5.51 8.62
N LEU A 24 -3.49 4.42 9.38
CA LEU A 24 -2.39 3.74 10.05
C LEU A 24 -1.39 3.12 9.05
N HIS A 25 -1.84 2.63 7.88
CA HIS A 25 -0.90 1.98 6.95
C HIS A 25 0.20 2.90 6.40
N MET A 26 0.02 4.22 6.47
CA MET A 26 1.00 5.24 6.05
C MET A 26 1.77 5.86 7.22
N ARG A 27 1.63 5.33 8.45
CA ARG A 27 2.33 5.76 9.65
C ARG A 27 3.44 4.76 10.01
N ASP A 28 4.03 4.95 11.19
CA ASP A 28 5.02 4.05 11.76
C ASP A 28 4.48 2.61 11.82
N ASP A 29 5.40 1.64 11.85
CA ASP A 29 5.06 0.22 11.84
C ASP A 29 4.12 -0.15 12.99
N VAL A 30 3.05 -0.86 12.64
CA VAL A 30 2.05 -1.38 13.56
C VAL A 30 2.24 -2.89 13.68
N SER A 31 2.35 -3.40 14.91
CA SER A 31 2.51 -4.85 15.11
C SER A 31 1.18 -5.59 14.97
N ALA A 32 1.24 -6.83 14.50
CA ALA A 32 0.07 -7.70 14.40
C ALA A 32 -0.67 -7.90 15.73
N PHE A 33 0.04 -7.82 16.86
CA PHE A 33 -0.54 -7.93 18.19
C PHE A 33 -1.31 -6.67 18.60
N ALA A 34 -0.80 -5.49 18.21
CA ALA A 34 -1.44 -4.22 18.54
C ALA A 34 -2.67 -3.96 17.66
N ASP A 35 -2.53 -4.16 16.35
CA ASP A 35 -3.63 -4.00 15.40
C ASP A 35 -3.39 -4.90 14.16
N PRO A 36 -4.09 -6.05 14.08
CA PRO A 36 -3.85 -7.03 13.00
C PRO A 36 -4.29 -6.53 11.63
N GLU A 37 -5.37 -5.74 11.52
CA GLU A 37 -5.86 -5.29 10.21
C GLU A 37 -4.97 -4.19 9.63
N ALA A 38 -4.50 -3.26 10.47
CA ALA A 38 -3.53 -2.25 10.06
C ALA A 38 -2.20 -2.90 9.66
N HIS A 39 -1.73 -3.87 10.46
CA HIS A 39 -0.52 -4.63 10.15
C HIS A 39 -0.62 -5.37 8.81
N LEU A 40 -1.73 -6.08 8.57
CA LEU A 40 -1.95 -6.78 7.31
C LEU A 40 -1.94 -5.82 6.12
N LEU A 41 -2.57 -4.65 6.24
CA LEU A 41 -2.55 -3.66 5.17
C LEU A 41 -1.14 -3.08 4.93
N GLN A 42 -0.35 -2.85 5.99
CA GLN A 42 1.05 -2.40 5.87
C GLN A 42 1.92 -3.42 5.14
N VAL A 43 1.82 -4.70 5.51
CA VAL A 43 2.58 -5.79 4.88
C VAL A 43 2.20 -5.91 3.41
N ALA A 44 0.90 -6.00 3.11
CA ALA A 44 0.40 -6.17 1.75
C ALA A 44 0.79 -5.01 0.82
N THR A 45 0.61 -3.76 1.27
CA THR A 45 0.96 -2.58 0.46
C THR A 45 2.47 -2.40 0.31
N SER A 46 3.26 -2.71 1.34
CA SER A 46 4.73 -2.65 1.26
C SER A 46 5.30 -3.70 0.31
N TRP A 47 4.69 -4.89 0.27
CA TRP A 47 4.97 -5.91 -0.74
C TRP A 47 4.60 -5.43 -2.14
N GLU A 48 3.35 -4.98 -2.33
CA GLU A 48 2.83 -4.65 -3.65
C GLU A 48 3.57 -3.47 -4.30
N VAL A 49 3.96 -2.47 -3.51
CA VAL A 49 4.62 -1.26 -4.00
C VAL A 49 6.13 -1.44 -4.10
N THR A 50 6.78 -1.97 -3.05
CA THR A 50 8.25 -1.96 -2.93
C THR A 50 8.89 -3.34 -2.78
N GLY A 51 8.13 -4.42 -2.89
CA GLY A 51 8.65 -5.79 -2.81
C GLY A 51 9.12 -6.21 -1.41
N ARG A 52 8.70 -5.52 -0.34
CA ARG A 52 9.06 -5.90 1.04
C ARG A 52 8.25 -7.11 1.52
N HIS A 53 8.74 -7.81 2.53
CA HIS A 53 8.10 -9.02 3.06
C HIS A 53 7.95 -10.17 2.03
N PRO A 54 8.97 -10.48 1.21
CA PRO A 54 8.86 -11.51 0.17
C PRO A 54 8.59 -12.91 0.72
N GLY A 55 8.88 -13.16 2.01
CA GLY A 55 8.62 -14.44 2.67
C GLY A 55 7.16 -14.66 3.06
N GLU A 56 6.33 -13.61 3.08
CA GLU A 56 4.91 -13.70 3.46
C GLU A 56 4.03 -14.20 2.30
N PHE A 57 4.54 -14.17 1.07
CA PHE A 57 3.80 -14.51 -0.15
C PHE A 57 4.55 -15.60 -0.93
N GLY A 58 4.09 -16.85 -0.81
CA GLY A 58 4.66 -17.98 -1.53
C GLY A 58 4.61 -17.80 -3.05
N ALA A 59 5.59 -18.39 -3.76
CA ALA A 59 5.76 -18.21 -5.20
C ALA A 59 4.51 -18.60 -6.02
N ASP A 60 3.83 -19.70 -5.65
CA ASP A 60 2.64 -20.17 -6.34
C ASP A 60 1.45 -19.21 -6.16
N ALA A 61 1.21 -18.75 -4.93
CA ALA A 61 0.15 -17.79 -4.63
C ALA A 61 0.41 -16.45 -5.33
N ARG A 62 1.68 -16.01 -5.40
CA ARG A 62 2.09 -14.83 -6.14
C ARG A 62 1.82 -14.99 -7.65
N ALA A 63 2.19 -16.14 -8.23
CA ALA A 63 1.96 -16.41 -9.65
C ALA A 63 0.45 -16.44 -9.98
N GLU A 64 -0.37 -17.08 -9.13
CA GLU A 64 -1.82 -17.07 -9.27
C GLU A 64 -2.39 -15.65 -9.22
N MET A 65 -1.98 -14.86 -8.21
CA MET A 65 -2.42 -13.49 -8.03
C MET A 65 -2.08 -12.62 -9.25
N LEU A 66 -0.84 -12.66 -9.73
CA LEU A 66 -0.40 -11.87 -10.89
C LEU A 66 -1.08 -12.32 -12.19
N GLY A 67 -1.35 -13.62 -12.35
CA GLY A 67 -2.10 -14.14 -13.49
C GLY A 67 -3.56 -13.63 -13.51
N ARG A 68 -4.17 -13.43 -12.34
CA ARG A 68 -5.54 -12.92 -12.22
C ARG A 68 -5.62 -11.38 -12.21
N TYR A 69 -4.62 -10.72 -11.63
CA TYR A 69 -4.56 -9.28 -11.44
C TYR A 69 -3.20 -8.76 -11.96
N PRO A 70 -3.04 -8.60 -13.29
CA PRO A 70 -1.79 -8.13 -13.86
C PRO A 70 -1.51 -6.68 -13.44
N ARG A 71 -0.23 -6.33 -13.30
CA ARG A 71 0.19 -5.01 -12.77
C ARG A 71 -0.04 -3.86 -13.74
N LEU A 72 0.06 -4.12 -15.05
CA LEU A 72 -0.27 -3.15 -16.10
C LEU A 72 0.39 -1.76 -15.92
N GLY A 73 1.66 -1.72 -15.49
CA GLY A 73 2.39 -0.46 -15.27
C GLY A 73 2.15 0.20 -13.90
N PHE A 74 1.52 -0.51 -12.96
CA PHE A 74 1.21 -0.04 -11.60
C PHE A 74 2.36 0.70 -10.94
N GLY A 75 3.59 0.17 -10.95
CA GLY A 75 4.73 0.83 -10.30
C GLY A 75 4.97 2.26 -10.81
N THR A 76 4.84 2.47 -12.12
CA THR A 76 5.02 3.79 -12.75
C THR A 76 3.90 4.74 -12.36
N GLU A 77 2.64 4.29 -12.44
CA GLU A 77 1.48 5.11 -12.09
C GLU A 77 1.44 5.47 -10.59
N PHE A 78 1.80 4.51 -9.74
CA PHE A 78 1.88 4.71 -8.29
C PHE A 78 2.96 5.73 -7.93
N LEU A 79 4.15 5.62 -8.52
CA LEU A 79 5.23 6.60 -8.31
C LEU A 79 4.79 8.01 -8.71
N ALA A 80 4.16 8.16 -9.88
CA ALA A 80 3.65 9.46 -10.33
C ALA A 80 2.65 10.07 -9.34
N CYS A 81 1.79 9.25 -8.74
CA CYS A 81 0.86 9.67 -7.70
C CYS A 81 1.59 10.12 -6.42
N PHE A 82 2.64 9.40 -6.00
CA PHE A 82 3.44 9.74 -4.82
C PHE A 82 4.22 11.04 -5.01
N GLU A 83 4.82 11.25 -6.18
CA GLU A 83 5.50 12.50 -6.54
C GLU A 83 4.52 13.67 -6.57
N ASP A 84 3.30 13.47 -7.07
CA ASP A 84 2.27 14.49 -7.06
C ASP A 84 1.81 14.86 -5.64
N GLN A 85 1.57 13.86 -4.79
CA GLN A 85 1.27 14.10 -3.38
C GLN A 85 2.43 14.80 -2.67
N ALA A 86 3.67 14.43 -2.97
CA ALA A 86 4.86 15.04 -2.38
C ALA A 86 4.98 16.53 -2.74
N ARG A 87 4.71 16.90 -4.00
CA ARG A 87 4.68 18.30 -4.44
C ARG A 87 3.59 19.11 -3.72
N ARG A 88 2.39 18.55 -3.58
CA ARG A 88 1.25 19.24 -2.93
C ARG A 88 1.34 19.27 -1.41
N LYS A 89 2.01 18.29 -0.80
CA LYS A 89 2.07 18.07 0.65
C LYS A 89 3.50 17.67 1.06
N PRO A 90 4.45 18.63 1.13
CA PRO A 90 5.87 18.35 1.35
C PRO A 90 6.19 17.67 2.69
N ASP A 91 5.30 17.79 3.67
CA ASP A 91 5.44 17.17 5.01
C ASP A 91 4.72 15.81 5.14
N SER A 92 4.20 15.26 4.03
CA SER A 92 3.47 13.99 4.03
C SER A 92 4.39 12.76 4.07
N ALA A 93 3.83 11.60 4.44
CA ALA A 93 4.50 10.31 4.36
C ALA A 93 4.93 9.95 2.92
N ALA A 94 4.16 10.36 1.92
CA ALA A 94 4.52 10.22 0.51
C ALA A 94 5.77 11.05 0.17
N ALA A 95 5.83 12.31 0.62
CA ALA A 95 7.01 13.15 0.45
C ALA A 95 8.25 12.59 1.16
N ALA A 96 8.09 12.06 2.37
CA ALA A 96 9.16 11.35 3.07
C ALA A 96 9.64 10.11 2.29
N SER A 97 8.72 9.34 1.72
CA SER A 97 9.05 8.18 0.89
C SER A 97 9.82 8.57 -0.38
N VAL A 98 9.41 9.63 -1.07
CA VAL A 98 10.11 10.17 -2.26
C VAL A 98 11.52 10.62 -1.91
N ARG A 99 11.70 11.35 -0.80
CA ARG A 99 13.04 11.74 -0.31
C ARG A 99 13.92 10.54 0.04
N ASN A 100 13.31 9.43 0.46
CA ASN A 100 13.98 8.19 0.81
C ASN A 100 13.99 7.18 -0.37
N ASP A 101 14.11 7.65 -1.60
CA ASP A 101 14.25 6.84 -2.82
C ASP A 101 13.18 5.73 -2.97
N VAL A 102 11.90 6.12 -2.93
CA VAL A 102 10.82 5.17 -3.26
C VAL A 102 10.86 4.76 -4.73
N ALA A 103 11.37 5.61 -5.63
CA ALA A 103 11.48 5.32 -7.06
C ALA A 103 12.39 4.13 -7.33
N GLY A 104 13.60 4.11 -6.77
CA GLY A 104 14.53 2.98 -6.89
C GLY A 104 13.94 1.70 -6.30
N ARG A 105 13.25 1.80 -5.16
CA ARG A 105 12.60 0.64 -4.50
C ARG A 105 11.43 0.06 -5.30
N ILE A 106 10.62 0.91 -5.95
CA ILE A 106 9.55 0.46 -6.86
C ILE A 106 10.17 -0.23 -8.08
N ALA A 107 11.19 0.37 -8.70
CA ALA A 107 11.85 -0.21 -9.87
C ALA A 107 12.54 -1.55 -9.57
N ALA A 108 13.05 -1.73 -8.34
CA ALA A 108 13.64 -2.97 -7.87
C ALA A 108 12.62 -4.00 -7.35
N ASN A 109 11.33 -3.67 -7.34
CA ASN A 109 10.30 -4.57 -6.85
C ASN A 109 10.27 -5.85 -7.73
N PRO A 110 10.42 -7.05 -7.14
CA PRO A 110 10.41 -8.30 -7.89
C PRO A 110 9.15 -8.51 -8.74
N LEU A 111 8.04 -7.85 -8.39
CA LEU A 111 6.77 -7.91 -9.09
C LEU A 111 6.81 -7.20 -10.47
N GLU A 112 7.69 -6.22 -10.69
CA GLU A 112 7.78 -5.49 -11.97
C GLU A 112 8.30 -6.38 -13.12
N SER A 113 9.21 -7.30 -12.80
CA SER A 113 9.81 -8.22 -13.79
C SER A 113 8.93 -9.41 -14.15
N ALA A 114 7.76 -9.56 -13.52
CA ALA A 114 6.86 -10.70 -13.70
C ALA A 114 5.75 -10.47 -14.74
N SER A 115 5.96 -9.50 -15.65
CA SER A 115 5.03 -9.14 -16.73
C SER A 115 5.33 -9.91 -18.02
#